data_AF-A0A9W8QPZ2-F1
#
_entry.id   AF-A0A9W8QPZ2-F1
#
_cell.length_a   1.000
_cell.length_b   1.000
_cell.length_c   1.000
_cell.angle_alpha   90.00
_cell.angle_beta   90.00
_cell.angle_gamma   90.00
#
_symmetry.space_group_name_H-M   'P 1'
#
loop_
_entity.id
_entity.type
_entity.pdbx_description
1 polymer ?
#
loop_
_entity_poly.entity_id
_entity_poly.type
_entity_poly.pdbx_seq_one_letter_code
_entity_poly.pdbx_strand_id
1 'polypeptide(L)'
;MSKRTSAGASNGGLDKDAALVNQPAVDKQKTLLSADVGHFSLVRAMHLADLITLMNGFCGVMSIFSSLRYCLHVDPTAHGNIWLALYFLPFGFFFDAFDGKVARWRKKSSLMGQELDSLADLISFGVAPAMVAFTIGLRSLADTVGLTFFVLCGLTRLARFNVTVAVLPKDDTGKSKFFEGTPIPTSLALDGVMAYWLYNGWILESVPFGVWLQGTPLEFHPAVLLFMIHGCLMTSKTIRIPKP
;
A
#
# COMPACT_ATOMS: atom_id res chain seq x y z
N MET A 1 38.02 42.51 -53.67
CA MET A 1 36.89 43.27 -53.10
C MET A 1 36.59 42.70 -51.72
N SER A 2 36.71 43.53 -50.67
CA SER A 2 36.30 43.38 -49.24
C SER A 2 36.41 42.00 -48.54
N LYS A 3 37.26 41.83 -47.51
CA LYS A 3 37.02 42.13 -46.06
C LYS A 3 35.81 41.34 -45.51
N ARG A 4 35.88 40.52 -44.45
CA ARG A 4 36.45 40.75 -43.10
C ARG A 4 36.27 39.46 -42.24
N THR A 5 37.29 39.10 -41.43
CA THR A 5 37.30 38.73 -39.98
C THR A 5 36.13 37.93 -39.37
N SER A 6 36.26 37.05 -38.37
CA SER A 6 37.33 36.52 -37.52
C SER A 6 36.67 35.62 -36.45
N ALA A 7 37.36 34.56 -36.02
CA ALA A 7 37.45 34.02 -34.66
C ALA A 7 36.18 33.65 -33.84
N GLY A 8 36.21 32.46 -33.23
CA GLY A 8 35.42 32.17 -32.03
C GLY A 8 35.26 30.68 -31.76
N ALA A 9 35.97 30.18 -30.74
CA ALA A 9 36.07 28.77 -30.37
C ALA A 9 34.89 28.24 -29.52
N SER A 10 34.75 26.91 -29.57
CA SER A 10 34.39 25.96 -28.49
C SER A 10 33.04 26.03 -27.76
N ASN A 11 32.65 24.84 -27.29
CA ASN A 11 31.55 24.44 -26.40
C ASN A 11 30.23 24.22 -27.13
N GLY A 12 29.66 23.01 -27.19
CA GLY A 12 29.61 21.99 -26.14
C GLY A 12 28.43 22.30 -25.24
N GLY A 13 27.26 21.74 -25.58
CA GLY A 13 26.08 21.75 -24.71
C GLY A 13 24.77 22.01 -25.45
N LEU A 14 23.76 21.21 -25.08
CA LEU A 14 22.32 21.40 -25.29
C LEU A 14 21.70 20.84 -26.57
N ASP A 15 21.73 19.50 -26.67
CA ASP A 15 20.63 18.74 -27.28
C ASP A 15 20.33 17.52 -26.38
N LYS A 16 19.64 17.76 -25.26
CA LYS A 16 19.16 16.68 -24.37
C LYS A 16 17.70 16.82 -23.89
N ASP A 17 17.00 17.89 -24.28
CA ASP A 17 15.61 18.10 -23.82
C ASP A 17 14.54 17.70 -24.85
N ALA A 18 14.93 17.24 -26.03
CA ALA A 18 13.98 16.89 -27.10
C ALA A 18 13.54 15.41 -27.15
N ALA A 19 13.91 14.58 -26.16
CA ALA A 19 13.73 13.13 -26.24
C ALA A 19 12.84 12.50 -25.14
N LEU A 20 12.10 13.29 -24.35
CA LEU A 20 11.33 12.75 -23.21
C LEU A 20 9.80 12.84 -23.29
N VAL A 21 9.20 13.23 -24.41
CA VAL A 21 7.74 13.36 -24.47
C VAL A 21 7.17 12.70 -25.72
N ASN A 22 6.99 11.38 -25.64
CA ASN A 22 5.98 10.69 -26.44
C ASN A 22 5.59 9.39 -25.73
N GLN A 23 4.75 9.52 -24.70
CA GLN A 23 4.00 8.40 -24.14
C GLN A 23 2.54 8.51 -24.60
N PRO A 24 2.21 8.06 -25.82
CA PRO A 24 0.88 8.23 -26.43
C PRO A 24 -0.28 7.62 -25.61
N ALA A 25 0.00 6.72 -24.67
CA ALA A 25 -0.98 6.16 -23.75
C ALA A 25 -1.39 7.15 -22.64
N VAL A 26 -0.45 7.94 -22.10
CA VAL A 26 -0.69 8.91 -21.03
C VAL A 26 -1.48 10.11 -21.58
N ASP A 27 -1.14 10.55 -22.79
CA ASP A 27 -1.79 11.70 -23.42
C ASP A 27 -3.23 11.40 -23.84
N LYS A 28 -3.49 10.22 -24.41
CA LYS A 28 -4.85 9.77 -24.78
C LYS A 28 -5.77 9.67 -23.57
N GLN A 29 -5.24 9.35 -22.39
CA GLN A 29 -6.02 9.21 -21.17
C GLN A 29 -6.27 10.55 -20.46
N LYS A 30 -5.32 11.49 -20.49
CA LYS A 30 -5.58 12.90 -20.12
C LYS A 30 -6.72 13.48 -20.97
N THR A 31 -6.74 13.16 -22.26
CA THR A 31 -7.82 13.56 -23.18
C THR A 31 -9.17 12.90 -22.87
N LEU A 32 -9.20 11.63 -22.46
CA LEU A 32 -10.46 10.95 -22.08
C LEU A 32 -11.01 11.43 -20.73
N LEU A 33 -10.15 11.71 -19.76
CA LEU A 33 -10.54 12.27 -18.45
C LEU A 33 -11.00 13.73 -18.57
N SER A 34 -10.43 14.50 -19.52
CA SER A 34 -10.87 15.87 -19.80
C SER A 34 -12.11 15.95 -20.70
N ALA A 35 -12.44 14.89 -21.44
CA ALA A 35 -13.58 14.86 -22.36
C ALA A 35 -14.93 14.52 -21.68
N ASP A 36 -14.92 13.97 -20.47
CA ASP A 36 -16.12 13.42 -19.84
C ASP A 36 -16.60 14.26 -18.65
N VAL A 37 -17.06 15.49 -18.96
CA VAL A 37 -17.68 16.46 -18.03
C VAL A 37 -19.16 16.17 -17.78
N GLY A 38 -19.49 14.91 -17.46
CA GLY A 38 -20.82 14.51 -16.99
C GLY A 38 -20.78 14.16 -15.50
N HIS A 39 -21.73 14.68 -14.71
CA HIS A 39 -21.82 14.50 -13.24
C HIS A 39 -21.83 13.04 -12.73
N PHE A 40 -21.94 12.04 -13.63
CA PHE A 40 -21.91 10.59 -13.33
C PHE A 40 -20.94 9.79 -14.22
N SER A 41 -20.07 10.44 -15.01
CA SER A 41 -19.11 9.77 -15.89
C SER A 41 -18.17 8.83 -15.12
N LEU A 42 -17.70 9.26 -13.94
CA LEU A 42 -16.74 8.51 -13.14
C LEU A 42 -17.28 7.15 -12.67
N VAL A 43 -18.58 7.08 -12.33
CA VAL A 43 -19.27 5.83 -11.96
C VAL A 43 -19.51 4.93 -13.16
N ARG A 44 -19.76 5.51 -14.35
CA ARG A 44 -19.98 4.77 -15.61
C ARG A 44 -18.67 4.23 -16.21
N ALA A 45 -17.54 4.86 -15.89
CA ALA A 45 -16.19 4.44 -16.27
C ALA A 45 -15.65 3.28 -15.42
N MET A 46 -16.28 2.96 -14.27
CA MET A 46 -15.87 1.85 -13.41
C MET A 46 -16.13 0.51 -14.10
N HIS A 47 -15.07 -0.28 -14.24
CA HIS A 47 -15.17 -1.67 -14.64
C HIS A 47 -15.50 -2.56 -13.44
N LEU A 48 -15.93 -3.79 -13.73
CA LEU A 48 -16.25 -4.78 -12.69
C LEU A 48 -15.06 -5.04 -11.73
N ALA A 49 -13.82 -4.91 -12.24
CA ALA A 49 -12.61 -5.00 -11.42
C ALA A 49 -12.57 -3.88 -10.38
N ASP A 50 -12.77 -2.62 -10.79
CA ASP A 50 -12.78 -1.45 -9.90
C ASP A 50 -13.83 -1.56 -8.78
N LEU A 51 -14.98 -2.18 -9.05
CA LEU A 51 -15.99 -2.45 -8.02
C LEU A 51 -15.51 -3.48 -6.98
N ILE A 52 -14.76 -4.50 -7.41
CA ILE A 52 -14.18 -5.49 -6.51
C ILE A 52 -13.05 -4.84 -5.69
N THR A 53 -12.25 -3.97 -6.30
CA THR A 53 -11.25 -3.16 -5.60
C THR A 53 -11.88 -2.30 -4.49
N LEU A 54 -13.03 -1.68 -4.77
CA LEU A 54 -13.78 -0.93 -3.75
C LEU A 54 -14.28 -1.83 -2.61
N MET A 55 -14.53 -3.12 -2.85
CA MET A 55 -14.86 -4.07 -1.79
C MET A 55 -13.65 -4.40 -0.91
N ASN A 56 -12.44 -4.48 -1.48
CA ASN A 56 -11.21 -4.54 -0.68
C ASN A 56 -11.11 -3.30 0.22
N GLY A 57 -11.18 -2.09 -0.36
CA GLY A 57 -11.14 -0.84 0.43
C GLY A 57 -12.25 -0.76 1.49
N PHE A 58 -13.46 -1.23 1.17
CA PHE A 58 -14.56 -1.32 2.13
C PHE A 58 -14.21 -2.22 3.32
N CYS A 59 -13.61 -3.39 3.09
CA CYS A 59 -13.13 -4.26 4.16
C CYS A 59 -12.11 -3.56 5.06
N GLY A 60 -11.12 -2.87 4.48
CA GLY A 60 -10.13 -2.10 5.24
C GLY A 60 -10.77 -1.03 6.13
N VAL A 61 -11.69 -0.23 5.57
CA VAL A 61 -12.42 0.81 6.33
C VAL A 61 -13.29 0.20 7.43
N MET A 62 -13.98 -0.92 7.16
CA MET A 62 -14.80 -1.60 8.15
C MET A 62 -13.96 -2.19 9.29
N SER A 63 -12.75 -2.67 8.98
CA SER A 63 -11.79 -3.11 9.99
C SER A 63 -11.42 -1.94 10.93
N ILE A 64 -11.09 -0.78 10.36
CA ILE A 64 -10.78 0.44 11.13
C ILE A 64 -11.97 0.85 12.01
N PHE A 65 -13.19 0.90 11.48
CA PHE A 65 -14.36 1.26 12.30
C PHE A 65 -14.63 0.25 13.41
N SER A 66 -14.42 -1.04 13.15
CA SER A 66 -14.58 -2.07 14.15
C SER A 66 -13.54 -1.95 15.28
N SER A 67 -12.29 -1.65 14.93
CA SER A 67 -11.24 -1.27 15.89
C SER A 67 -11.65 -0.05 16.72
N LEU A 68 -12.09 1.04 16.08
CA LEU A 68 -12.50 2.24 16.80
C LEU A 68 -13.70 1.99 17.73
N ARG A 69 -14.66 1.16 17.31
CA ARG A 69 -15.77 0.74 18.18
C ARG A 69 -15.25 0.05 19.43
N TYR A 70 -14.31 -0.88 19.31
CA TYR A 70 -13.70 -1.52 20.48
C TYR A 70 -13.08 -0.50 21.45
N CYS A 71 -12.39 0.53 20.95
CA CYS A 71 -11.86 1.60 21.80
C CYS A 71 -12.93 2.44 22.51
N LEU A 72 -14.12 2.59 21.92
CA LEU A 72 -15.19 3.43 22.45
C LEU A 72 -16.14 2.70 23.41
N HIS A 73 -16.18 1.38 23.38
CA HIS A 73 -17.06 0.61 24.26
C HIS A 73 -16.50 0.57 25.69
N VAL A 74 -17.39 0.80 26.67
CA VAL A 74 -17.08 0.85 28.10
C VAL A 74 -16.70 -0.53 28.68
N ASP A 75 -16.96 -1.61 27.93
CA ASP A 75 -16.58 -2.97 28.30
C ASP A 75 -15.50 -3.53 27.34
N PRO A 76 -14.22 -3.42 27.70
CA PRO A 76 -13.10 -3.98 26.94
C PRO A 76 -13.15 -5.51 26.81
N THR A 77 -14.01 -6.20 27.56
CA THR A 77 -14.13 -7.67 27.48
C THR A 77 -14.97 -8.12 26.28
N ALA A 78 -15.68 -7.19 25.63
CA ALA A 78 -16.43 -7.46 24.40
C ALA A 78 -15.50 -7.53 23.18
N HIS A 79 -14.73 -8.62 23.08
CA HIS A 79 -13.75 -8.86 22.01
C HIS A 79 -14.38 -8.99 20.61
N GLY A 80 -15.71 -9.05 20.49
CA GLY A 80 -16.41 -9.23 19.22
C GLY A 80 -16.05 -8.19 18.16
N ASN A 81 -15.83 -6.94 18.56
CA ASN A 81 -15.43 -5.87 17.64
C ASN A 81 -13.98 -6.03 17.14
N ILE A 82 -13.04 -6.51 17.95
CA ILE A 82 -11.68 -6.79 17.47
C ILE A 82 -11.69 -8.01 16.55
N TRP A 83 -12.44 -9.06 16.90
CA TRP A 83 -12.60 -10.22 16.03
C TRP A 83 -13.16 -9.83 14.67
N LEU A 84 -14.18 -8.97 14.65
CA LEU A 84 -14.74 -8.45 13.41
C LEU A 84 -13.71 -7.62 12.62
N ALA A 85 -12.90 -6.80 13.30
CA ALA A 85 -11.82 -6.05 12.67
C ALA A 85 -10.80 -6.97 11.98
N LEU A 86 -10.38 -8.03 12.67
CA LEU A 86 -9.46 -9.04 12.17
C LEU A 86 -10.05 -9.88 11.04
N TYR A 87 -11.36 -10.16 11.05
CA TYR A 87 -12.00 -10.92 9.97
C TYR A 87 -12.07 -10.14 8.67
N PHE A 88 -12.26 -8.82 8.71
CA PHE A 88 -12.34 -8.02 7.49
C PHE A 88 -11.04 -8.03 6.66
N LEU A 89 -9.87 -8.19 7.29
CA LEU A 89 -8.56 -8.16 6.62
C LEU A 89 -8.36 -9.34 5.62
N PRO A 90 -8.56 -10.62 5.99
CA PRO A 90 -8.52 -11.73 5.04
C PRO A 90 -9.65 -11.67 4.01
N PHE A 91 -10.82 -11.10 4.34
CA PHE A 91 -11.86 -10.83 3.34
C PHE A 91 -11.40 -9.79 2.30
N GLY A 92 -10.74 -8.71 2.73
CA GLY A 92 -10.14 -7.71 1.84
C GLY A 92 -9.14 -8.35 0.87
N PHE A 93 -8.28 -9.25 1.37
CA PHE A 93 -7.34 -10.01 0.55
C PHE A 93 -8.02 -10.94 -0.44
N PHE A 94 -9.12 -11.56 -0.05
CA PHE A 94 -9.91 -12.35 -0.99
C PHE A 94 -10.43 -11.49 -2.14
N PHE A 95 -10.90 -10.27 -1.87
CA PHE A 95 -11.36 -9.34 -2.90
C PHE A 95 -10.23 -8.82 -3.78
N ASP A 96 -9.08 -8.42 -3.21
CA ASP A 96 -7.86 -8.04 -3.95
C ASP A 96 -7.40 -9.15 -4.92
N ALA A 97 -7.26 -10.37 -4.41
CA ALA A 97 -6.87 -11.52 -5.24
C ALA A 97 -7.89 -11.83 -6.35
N PHE A 98 -9.18 -11.55 -6.11
CA PHE A 98 -10.24 -11.76 -7.08
C PHE A 98 -10.27 -10.66 -8.16
N ASP A 99 -10.12 -9.40 -7.78
CA ASP A 99 -9.89 -8.26 -8.67
C ASP A 99 -8.79 -8.60 -9.69
N GLY A 100 -7.59 -8.94 -9.20
CA GLY A 100 -6.45 -9.17 -10.08
C GLY A 100 -6.66 -10.34 -11.04
N LYS A 101 -7.49 -11.32 -10.68
CA LYS A 101 -7.92 -12.41 -11.59
C LYS A 101 -8.92 -11.90 -12.64
N VAL A 102 -9.92 -11.11 -12.24
CA VAL A 102 -10.93 -10.55 -13.13
C VAL A 102 -10.31 -9.58 -14.14
N ALA A 103 -9.40 -8.70 -13.70
CA ALA A 103 -8.69 -7.76 -14.56
C ALA A 103 -7.86 -8.49 -15.65
N ARG A 104 -7.16 -9.57 -15.29
CA ARG A 104 -6.42 -10.42 -16.23
C ARG A 104 -7.34 -11.15 -17.21
N TRP A 105 -8.45 -11.71 -16.72
CA TRP A 105 -9.42 -12.41 -17.57
C TRP A 105 -10.06 -11.47 -18.60
N ARG A 106 -10.32 -10.22 -18.21
CA ARG A 106 -10.96 -9.20 -19.07
C ARG A 106 -9.98 -8.53 -20.05
N LYS A 107 -8.67 -8.81 -19.97
CA LYS A 107 -7.59 -8.17 -20.76
C LYS A 107 -7.68 -6.63 -20.80
N LYS A 108 -8.31 -6.02 -19.80
CA LYS A 108 -8.52 -4.59 -19.67
C LYS A 108 -8.10 -4.21 -18.26
N SER A 109 -6.94 -3.57 -18.12
CA SER A 109 -6.60 -2.84 -16.89
C SER A 109 -6.64 -1.35 -17.20
N SER A 110 -7.42 -0.59 -16.45
CA SER A 110 -7.41 0.87 -16.50
C SER A 110 -6.30 1.42 -15.61
N LEU A 111 -5.61 2.49 -16.02
CA LEU A 111 -4.66 3.20 -15.15
C LEU A 111 -5.34 3.71 -13.87
N MET A 112 -6.60 4.15 -13.97
CA MET A 112 -7.39 4.58 -12.82
C MET A 112 -7.64 3.43 -11.84
N GLY A 113 -7.94 2.23 -12.36
CA GLY A 113 -8.15 1.04 -11.54
C GLY A 113 -6.87 0.60 -10.81
N GLN A 114 -5.70 0.75 -11.45
CA GLN A 114 -4.40 0.46 -10.82
C GLN A 114 -4.10 1.40 -9.63
N GLU A 115 -4.39 2.69 -9.78
CA GLU A 115 -4.22 3.64 -8.66
C GLU A 115 -5.26 3.38 -7.56
N LEU A 116 -6.50 3.05 -7.92
CA LEU A 116 -7.55 2.70 -6.96
C LEU A 116 -7.19 1.43 -6.15
N ASP A 117 -6.61 0.44 -6.82
CA ASP A 117 -6.12 -0.81 -6.22
C ASP A 117 -5.04 -0.55 -5.18
N SER A 118 -4.06 0.27 -5.54
CA SER A 118 -3.01 0.68 -4.60
C SER A 118 -3.55 1.44 -3.38
N LEU A 119 -4.53 2.33 -3.58
CA LEU A 119 -5.16 3.05 -2.47
C LEU A 119 -5.96 2.12 -1.56
N ALA A 120 -6.72 1.18 -2.14
CA ALA A 120 -7.46 0.17 -1.38
C ALA A 120 -6.52 -0.74 -0.58
N ASP A 121 -5.44 -1.20 -1.20
CA ASP A 121 -4.41 -2.01 -0.56
C ASP A 121 -3.72 -1.30 0.61
N LEU A 122 -3.42 -0.01 0.46
CA LEU A 122 -2.85 0.77 1.56
C LEU A 122 -3.77 0.80 2.78
N ILE A 123 -5.07 0.99 2.55
CA ILE A 123 -6.06 1.05 3.63
C ILE A 123 -6.19 -0.34 4.29
N SER A 124 -6.39 -1.38 3.49
CA SER A 124 -6.66 -2.73 3.99
C SER A 124 -5.46 -3.43 4.60
N PHE A 125 -4.25 -3.19 4.10
CA PHE A 125 -3.06 -3.95 4.50
C PHE A 125 -1.96 -3.11 5.13
N GLY A 126 -2.08 -1.79 5.10
CA GLY A 126 -1.21 -0.86 5.82
C GLY A 126 -1.91 -0.26 7.03
N VAL A 127 -2.95 0.55 6.77
CA VAL A 127 -3.62 1.34 7.82
C VAL A 127 -4.44 0.46 8.77
N ALA A 128 -5.23 -0.47 8.25
CA ALA A 128 -6.11 -1.27 9.08
C ALA A 128 -5.35 -2.19 10.06
N PRO A 129 -4.28 -2.93 9.68
CA PRO A 129 -3.47 -3.69 10.62
C PRO A 129 -2.80 -2.81 11.69
N ALA A 130 -2.31 -1.63 11.31
CA ALA A 130 -1.74 -0.68 12.26
C ALA A 130 -2.79 -0.18 13.26
N MET A 131 -4.02 0.06 12.79
CA MET A 131 -5.14 0.43 13.65
C MET A 131 -5.48 -0.70 14.63
N VAL A 132 -5.59 -1.95 14.16
CA VAL A 132 -5.83 -3.12 15.02
C VAL A 132 -4.76 -3.21 16.10
N ALA A 133 -3.48 -3.09 15.73
CA ALA A 133 -2.35 -3.13 16.67
C ALA A 133 -2.46 -2.05 17.77
N PHE A 134 -2.78 -0.82 17.38
CA PHE A 134 -3.05 0.27 18.34
C PHE A 134 -4.23 -0.07 19.25
N THR A 135 -5.29 -0.66 18.68
CA THR A 135 -6.51 -0.98 19.42
C THR A 135 -6.25 -2.01 20.53
N ILE A 136 -5.45 -3.04 20.22
CA ILE A 136 -5.16 -4.16 21.10
C ILE A 136 -4.08 -3.87 22.14
N GLY A 137 -3.44 -2.69 22.16
CA GLY A 137 -2.59 -2.26 23.28
C GLY A 137 -1.34 -1.46 22.93
N LEU A 138 -0.92 -1.41 21.65
CA LEU A 138 0.28 -0.66 21.22
C LEU A 138 -0.01 0.86 21.15
N ARG A 139 -0.17 1.50 22.31
CA ARG A 139 -0.69 2.87 22.45
C ARG A 139 0.35 3.89 22.89
N SER A 140 1.59 3.50 23.13
CA SER A 140 2.61 4.46 23.52
C SER A 140 2.94 5.42 22.38
N LEU A 141 3.60 6.55 22.70
CA LEU A 141 4.05 7.49 21.67
C LEU A 141 5.02 6.81 20.68
N ALA A 142 5.98 6.04 21.19
CA ALA A 142 6.92 5.31 20.36
C ALA A 142 6.24 4.20 19.54
N ASP A 143 5.23 3.52 20.10
CA ASP A 143 4.45 2.53 19.37
C ASP A 143 3.73 3.18 18.18
N THR A 144 3.08 4.32 18.42
CA THR A 144 2.34 5.07 17.41
C THR A 144 3.26 5.51 16.28
N VAL A 145 4.48 5.97 16.60
CA VAL A 145 5.51 6.31 15.62
C VAL A 145 5.96 5.07 14.83
N GLY A 146 6.16 3.93 15.49
CA GLY A 146 6.53 2.67 14.84
C GLY A 146 5.46 2.11 13.90
N LEU A 147 4.20 2.17 14.31
CA LEU A 147 3.05 1.80 13.48
C LEU A 147 2.90 2.76 12.29
N THR A 148 3.09 4.06 12.50
CA THR A 148 3.12 5.05 11.41
C THR A 148 4.24 4.76 10.41
N PHE A 149 5.43 4.43 10.90
CA PHE A 149 6.55 4.02 10.05
C PHE A 149 6.21 2.80 9.18
N PHE A 150 5.54 1.79 9.74
CA PHE A 150 5.05 0.65 8.98
C PHE A 150 4.10 1.05 7.84
N VAL A 151 3.12 1.92 8.12
CA VAL A 151 2.19 2.44 7.09
C VAL A 151 2.94 3.19 5.99
N LEU A 152 3.91 4.04 6.36
CA LEU A 152 4.71 4.81 5.40
C LEU A 152 5.60 3.92 4.52
N CYS A 153 6.10 2.81 5.07
CA CYS A 153 6.82 1.79 4.31
C CYS A 153 5.91 1.14 3.26
N GLY A 154 4.69 0.75 3.65
CA GLY A 154 3.68 0.21 2.74
C GLY A 154 3.31 1.20 1.62
N LEU A 155 3.08 2.46 1.97
CA LEU A 155 2.82 3.54 1.02
C LEU A 155 3.96 3.70 0.00
N THR A 156 5.20 3.74 0.47
CA THR A 156 6.38 3.89 -0.39
C THR A 156 6.52 2.72 -1.36
N ARG A 157 6.22 1.51 -0.88
CA ARG A 157 6.25 0.29 -1.69
C ARG A 157 5.20 0.32 -2.81
N LEU A 158 3.96 0.73 -2.52
CA LEU A 158 2.88 0.86 -3.50
C LEU A 158 3.23 1.90 -4.57
N ALA A 159 3.68 3.08 -4.14
CA ALA A 159 4.10 4.13 -5.06
C ALA A 159 5.21 3.64 -6.00
N ARG A 160 6.19 2.90 -5.46
CA ARG A 160 7.26 2.31 -6.27
C ARG A 160 6.73 1.26 -7.24
N PHE A 161 5.79 0.41 -6.83
CA PHE A 161 5.16 -0.59 -7.69
C PHE A 161 4.45 0.08 -8.88
N ASN A 162 3.65 1.11 -8.64
CA ASN A 162 2.92 1.84 -9.70
C ASN A 162 3.87 2.46 -10.73
N VAL A 163 4.94 3.12 -10.27
CA VAL A 163 5.97 3.69 -11.16
C VAL A 163 6.72 2.60 -11.93
N THR A 164 7.05 1.49 -11.29
CA THR A 164 7.81 0.39 -11.92
C THR A 164 6.98 -0.30 -13.00
N VAL A 165 5.68 -0.52 -12.77
CA VAL A 165 4.75 -1.06 -13.77
C VAL A 165 4.60 -0.15 -14.99
N ALA A 166 4.66 1.17 -14.80
CA ALA A 166 4.58 2.15 -15.89
C ALA A 166 5.86 2.24 -16.75
N VAL A 167 7.03 1.93 -16.18
CA VAL A 167 8.35 2.19 -16.81
C VAL A 167 9.05 0.91 -17.31
N LEU A 168 8.64 -0.29 -16.87
CA LEU A 168 9.26 -1.55 -17.29
C LEU A 168 9.05 -1.82 -18.80
N PRO A 169 10.12 -1.89 -19.62
CA PRO A 169 10.03 -2.39 -20.98
C PRO A 169 9.59 -3.86 -20.94
N LYS A 170 8.56 -4.20 -21.73
CA LYS A 170 8.18 -5.59 -21.98
C LYS A 170 9.13 -6.14 -23.04
N ASP A 171 10.14 -6.91 -22.62
CA ASP A 171 10.98 -7.67 -23.57
C ASP A 171 10.15 -8.78 -24.25
N ASP A 172 10.51 -9.14 -25.49
CA ASP A 172 9.88 -10.15 -26.37
C ASP A 172 9.80 -11.59 -25.82
N THR A 173 10.18 -11.80 -24.54
CA THR A 173 10.04 -13.08 -23.82
C THR A 173 9.29 -12.99 -22.49
N GLY A 174 8.78 -11.81 -22.10
CA GLY A 174 7.72 -11.65 -21.11
C GLY A 174 7.97 -12.16 -19.67
N LYS A 175 9.22 -12.35 -19.22
CA LYS A 175 9.51 -12.85 -17.86
C LYS A 175 10.35 -11.88 -17.05
N SER A 176 9.70 -11.15 -16.12
CA SER A 176 10.39 -10.41 -15.05
C SER A 176 11.02 -11.41 -14.07
N LYS A 177 12.36 -11.38 -13.95
CA LYS A 177 13.13 -12.43 -13.26
C LYS A 177 13.14 -12.37 -11.74
N PHE A 178 12.73 -11.28 -11.09
CA PHE A 178 12.70 -11.19 -9.62
C PHE A 178 11.60 -10.23 -9.15
N PHE A 179 10.85 -10.62 -8.11
CA PHE A 179 10.09 -9.66 -7.29
C PHE A 179 11.05 -9.05 -6.27
N GLU A 180 11.09 -7.72 -6.18
CA GLU A 180 11.77 -7.01 -5.09
C GLU A 180 10.75 -6.77 -3.95
N GLY A 181 11.01 -7.35 -2.77
CA GLY A 181 10.23 -7.14 -1.54
C GLY A 181 9.00 -8.07 -1.37
N THR A 182 8.58 -8.33 -0.12
CA THR A 182 7.43 -9.18 0.26
C THR A 182 6.06 -8.55 -0.03
N PRO A 183 5.17 -9.14 -0.86
CA PRO A 183 3.87 -8.54 -1.22
C PRO A 183 3.14 -7.93 -0.02
N ILE A 184 2.44 -6.82 -0.21
CA ILE A 184 1.71 -6.14 0.88
C ILE A 184 0.75 -7.07 1.63
N PRO A 185 0.07 -8.03 0.97
CA PRO A 185 -0.71 -9.05 1.67
C PRO A 185 0.05 -9.90 2.69
N THR A 186 1.38 -9.85 2.72
CA THR A 186 2.17 -10.45 3.81
C THR A 186 1.91 -9.79 5.17
N SER A 187 1.26 -8.63 5.23
CA SER A 187 0.76 -8.07 6.50
C SER A 187 -0.36 -8.90 7.13
N LEU A 188 -1.03 -9.77 6.38
CA LEU A 188 -1.96 -10.77 6.95
C LEU A 188 -1.28 -11.71 7.94
N ALA A 189 0.05 -11.89 7.84
CA ALA A 189 0.79 -12.64 8.84
C ALA A 189 0.79 -11.91 10.19
N LEU A 190 0.88 -10.57 10.19
CA LEU A 190 0.74 -9.75 11.40
C LEU A 190 -0.70 -9.86 11.94
N ASP A 191 -1.70 -9.89 11.06
CA ASP A 191 -3.10 -10.07 11.45
C ASP A 191 -3.34 -11.42 12.13
N GLY A 192 -2.74 -12.49 11.59
CA GLY A 192 -2.77 -13.81 12.22
C GLY A 192 -2.08 -13.84 13.59
N VAL A 193 -0.96 -13.13 13.74
CA VAL A 193 -0.28 -12.95 15.04
C VAL A 193 -1.17 -12.20 16.03
N MET A 194 -1.82 -11.11 15.61
CA MET A 194 -2.74 -10.35 16.45
C MET A 194 -3.99 -11.17 16.82
N ALA A 195 -4.52 -11.98 15.90
CA ALA A 195 -5.62 -12.90 16.18
C ALA A 195 -5.23 -13.96 17.20
N TYR A 196 -3.99 -14.47 17.13
CA TYR A 196 -3.45 -15.39 18.13
C TYR A 196 -3.30 -14.71 19.49
N TRP A 197 -2.86 -13.45 19.55
CA TRP A 197 -2.80 -12.69 20.80
C TRP A 197 -4.19 -12.51 21.41
N LEU A 198 -5.18 -12.15 20.58
CA LEU A 198 -6.56 -12.00 21.01
C LEU A 198 -7.15 -13.31 21.56
N TYR A 199 -6.87 -14.44 20.90
CA TYR A 199 -7.30 -15.77 21.34
C TYR A 199 -6.74 -16.16 22.72
N ASN A 200 -5.48 -15.82 23.00
CA ASN A 200 -4.83 -16.09 24.29
C ASN A 200 -5.13 -15.02 25.35
N GLY A 201 -5.87 -13.96 25.02
CA GLY A 201 -6.12 -12.83 25.92
C GLY A 201 -4.90 -11.92 26.14
N TRP A 202 -3.89 -11.99 25.27
CA TRP A 202 -2.66 -11.20 25.34
C TRP A 202 -2.84 -9.81 24.71
N ILE A 203 -3.79 -9.05 25.24
CA ILE A 203 -4.14 -7.72 24.76
C ILE A 203 -4.10 -6.73 25.92
N LEU A 204 -4.08 -5.44 25.59
CA LEU A 204 -4.01 -4.30 26.51
C LEU A 204 -2.78 -4.41 27.43
N GLU A 205 -2.98 -4.67 28.72
CA GLU A 205 -1.89 -4.79 29.69
C GLU A 205 -1.10 -6.08 29.55
N SER A 206 -1.65 -7.08 28.87
CA SER A 206 -1.06 -8.42 28.68
C SER A 206 -0.43 -8.60 27.30
N VAL A 207 -0.11 -7.51 26.59
CA VAL A 207 0.57 -7.59 25.29
C VAL A 207 1.90 -8.35 25.43
N PRO A 208 2.24 -9.26 24.49
CA PRO A 208 3.46 -10.04 24.58
C PRO A 208 4.71 -9.17 24.68
N PHE A 209 5.69 -9.66 25.46
CA PHE A 209 6.95 -8.96 25.76
C PHE A 209 6.81 -7.71 26.66
N GLY A 210 5.58 -7.35 27.06
CA GLY A 210 5.31 -6.27 27.99
C GLY A 210 5.75 -4.90 27.47
N VAL A 211 5.97 -3.99 28.42
CA VAL A 211 6.41 -2.62 28.14
C VAL A 211 7.89 -2.48 28.45
N TRP A 212 8.66 -1.92 27.53
CA TRP A 212 10.06 -1.58 27.73
C TRP A 212 10.21 -0.08 27.98
N LEU A 213 11.25 0.29 28.74
CA LEU A 213 11.56 1.68 29.11
C LEU A 213 10.40 2.39 29.85
N GLN A 214 9.66 1.63 30.67
CA GLN A 214 8.51 2.11 31.41
C GLN A 214 8.87 3.33 32.27
N GLY A 215 8.07 4.39 32.20
CA GLY A 215 8.31 5.64 32.94
C GLY A 215 9.30 6.61 32.28
N THR A 216 9.80 6.30 31.08
CA THR A 216 10.52 7.26 30.23
C THR A 216 9.62 7.81 29.12
N PRO A 217 9.94 8.96 28.51
CA PRO A 217 9.20 9.45 27.33
C PRO A 217 9.25 8.50 26.11
N LEU A 218 10.15 7.51 26.13
CA LEU A 218 10.37 6.53 25.06
C LEU A 218 9.82 5.15 25.42
N GLU A 219 8.83 5.08 26.31
CA GLU A 219 8.12 3.84 26.60
C GLU A 219 7.56 3.20 25.32
N PHE A 220 7.78 1.90 25.11
CA PHE A 220 7.30 1.19 23.92
C PHE A 220 7.08 -0.30 24.18
N HIS A 221 6.20 -0.91 23.40
CA HIS A 221 6.00 -2.36 23.38
C HIS A 221 6.94 -2.98 22.34
N PRO A 222 7.79 -3.97 22.70
CA PRO A 222 8.64 -4.66 21.74
C PRO A 222 7.86 -5.30 20.58
N ALA A 223 6.59 -5.63 20.80
CA ALA A 223 5.64 -6.04 19.77
C ALA A 223 5.62 -5.10 18.53
N VAL A 224 5.84 -3.79 18.71
CA VAL A 224 5.87 -2.83 17.59
C VAL A 224 7.04 -3.08 16.64
N LEU A 225 8.14 -3.67 17.12
CA LEU A 225 9.30 -3.99 16.29
C LEU A 225 8.93 -5.01 15.21
N LEU A 226 7.94 -5.88 15.43
CA LEU A 226 7.44 -6.79 14.41
C LEU A 226 6.87 -6.01 13.21
N PHE A 227 6.13 -4.94 13.45
CA PHE A 227 5.59 -4.05 12.42
C PHE A 227 6.72 -3.28 11.72
N MET A 228 7.67 -2.75 12.48
CA MET A 228 8.81 -2.02 11.91
C MET A 228 9.69 -2.91 11.03
N ILE A 229 10.01 -4.12 11.50
CA ILE A 229 10.77 -5.12 10.74
C ILE A 229 10.00 -5.48 9.47
N HIS A 230 8.69 -5.73 9.58
CA HIS A 230 7.86 -6.04 8.41
C HIS A 230 7.84 -4.89 7.39
N GLY A 231 7.72 -3.63 7.83
CA GLY A 231 7.83 -2.45 6.98
C GLY A 231 9.21 -2.33 6.29
N CYS A 232 10.30 -2.60 7.01
CA CYS A 232 11.64 -2.69 6.43
C CYS A 232 11.73 -3.81 5.38
N LEU A 233 11.15 -4.98 5.63
CA LEU A 233 11.11 -6.09 4.66
C LEU A 233 10.29 -5.73 3.42
N MET A 234 9.20 -4.95 3.58
CA MET A 234 8.39 -4.45 2.47
C MET A 234 9.15 -3.50 1.54
N THR A 235 10.06 -2.69 2.07
CA THR A 235 10.83 -1.68 1.31
C THR A 235 12.21 -2.17 0.87
N SER A 236 12.70 -3.26 1.47
CA SER A 236 14.01 -3.82 1.19
C SER A 236 14.15 -4.35 -0.24
N LYS A 237 15.20 -3.88 -0.94
CA LYS A 237 15.63 -4.36 -2.26
C LYS A 237 16.32 -5.72 -2.23
N THR A 238 16.62 -6.24 -1.03
CA THR A 238 17.52 -7.37 -0.85
C THR A 238 16.81 -8.73 -0.91
N ILE A 239 15.48 -8.78 -0.70
CA ILE A 239 14.72 -10.04 -0.72
C ILE A 239 14.22 -10.30 -2.14
N ARG A 240 14.87 -11.26 -2.80
CA ARG A 240 14.51 -11.78 -4.12
C ARG A 240 13.74 -13.09 -3.93
N ILE A 241 12.41 -13.05 -4.01
CA ILE A 241 11.60 -14.28 -3.96
C ILE A 241 11.49 -14.85 -5.39
N PRO A 242 11.95 -16.09 -5.65
CA PRO A 242 11.79 -16.72 -6.96
C PRO A 242 10.32 -17.09 -7.20
N LYS A 243 9.81 -16.81 -8.40
CA LYS A 243 8.47 -17.22 -8.84
C LYS A 243 8.44 -18.76 -9.03
N PRO A 244 7.38 -19.46 -8.58
CA PRO A 244 7.09 -20.80 -9.07
C PRO A 244 6.68 -20.78 -10.56
#